data_AF-A0AAV9PFC4-F1
#
_entry.id   AF-A0AAV9PFC4-F1
#
_cell.length_a   1.000
_cell.length_b   1.000
_cell.length_c   1.000
_cell.angle_alpha   90.00
_cell.angle_beta   90.00
_cell.angle_gamma   90.00
#
_symmetry.space_group_name_H-M   'P 1'
#
loop_
_entity.id
_entity.type
_entity.pdbx_description
1 polymer ?
#
loop_
_entity_poly.entity_id
_entity_poly.type
_entity_poly.pdbx_seq_one_letter_code
_entity_poly.pdbx_strand_id
1 'polypeptide(L)'
;MDTSEHEAEPCHFLRLPTELRLQIYAYALHEHPYITIGSAQLVGRHADIVHKLYADERTPHPGLPDNSIPLLEPTYSPSLLSLTTPPTLSASSPSSPTTAAPHISLASLHLLCRQTHHDLLTHFSGPEAHHTRLFLSYPNGLNILRTLPGTSNLLAQTRSLHIAGAYRPHNFSASRAATLGSTTHPPFVDEHFHGGWSPNSAGQLSALIAGLFGPKPTHPGLTKLELRIYYPGSDSYSVVWGDDDSPTVIALRNVFDGEINVEVWRGQRGTGVYVNVTRDEAGQRKEGERPKRVVSTVWRRLEEGGRGEPAVGTWVVDERWPECEYEGVRAVELGEGVVVREG
;
A
#
# COMPACT_ATOMS: atom_id res chain seq x y z
N MET A 1 16.17 15.19 56.01
CA MET A 1 14.87 15.23 55.32
C MET A 1 15.11 16.05 54.07
N ASP A 2 15.60 15.41 53.01
CA ASP A 2 15.80 16.06 51.72
C ASP A 2 14.53 15.85 50.89
N THR A 3 13.76 16.92 50.71
CA THR A 3 12.72 17.00 49.70
C THR A 3 13.37 17.54 48.44
N SER A 4 13.84 16.64 47.57
CA SER A 4 14.27 16.99 46.22
C SER A 4 13.04 17.34 45.39
N GLU A 5 12.77 18.64 45.24
CA GLU A 5 11.83 19.16 44.25
C GLU A 5 12.41 18.88 42.86
N HIS A 6 11.76 17.98 42.11
CA HIS A 6 11.94 17.90 40.67
C HIS A 6 11.32 19.14 40.05
N GLU A 7 12.13 20.16 39.73
CA GLU A 7 11.72 21.22 38.82
C GLU A 7 11.42 20.58 37.45
N ALA A 8 10.14 20.50 37.12
CA ALA A 8 9.71 20.05 35.80
C ALA A 8 10.23 21.04 34.75
N GLU A 9 11.03 20.55 33.80
CA GLU A 9 11.54 21.39 32.71
C GLU A 9 10.37 22.10 31.98
N PRO A 10 10.48 23.43 31.76
CA PRO A 10 9.41 24.19 31.17
C PRO A 10 9.15 23.74 29.73
N CYS A 11 7.92 23.31 29.45
CA CYS A 11 7.49 22.82 28.14
C CYS A 11 7.78 23.85 27.03
N HIS A 12 8.78 23.57 26.20
CA HIS A 12 9.23 24.45 25.10
C HIS A 12 8.12 24.73 24.08
N PHE A 13 7.16 23.83 23.95
CA PHE A 13 5.99 24.03 23.10
C PHE A 13 5.17 25.26 23.52
N LEU A 14 5.00 25.50 24.82
CA LEU A 14 4.24 26.65 25.34
C LEU A 14 4.99 27.99 25.16
N ARG A 15 6.28 27.95 24.82
CA ARG A 15 7.07 29.14 24.47
C ARG A 15 6.85 29.59 23.02
N LEU A 16 6.22 28.77 22.19
CA LEU A 16 5.91 29.14 20.82
C LEU A 16 4.76 30.17 20.78
N PRO A 17 4.80 31.14 19.84
CA PRO A 17 3.66 31.99 19.53
C PRO A 17 2.38 31.19 19.36
N THR A 18 1.26 31.75 19.84
CA THR A 18 -0.03 31.06 19.87
C THR A 18 -0.47 30.63 18.47
N GLU A 19 -0.15 31.42 17.45
CA GLU A 19 -0.40 31.12 16.04
C GLU A 19 0.32 29.85 15.59
N LEU A 20 1.59 29.66 16.00
CA LEU A 20 2.34 28.44 15.69
C LEU A 20 1.78 27.24 16.45
N ARG A 21 1.41 27.40 17.72
CA ARG A 21 0.77 26.32 18.48
C ARG A 21 -0.56 25.91 17.85
N LEU A 22 -1.38 26.87 17.43
CA LEU A 22 -2.65 26.59 16.75
C LEU A 22 -2.45 25.93 15.38
N GLN A 23 -1.39 26.28 14.64
CA GLN A 23 -1.04 25.58 13.40
C GLN A 23 -0.51 24.16 13.66
N ILE A 24 0.24 23.95 14.74
CA ILE A 24 0.69 22.61 15.16
C ILE A 24 -0.49 21.77 15.61
N TYR A 25 -1.43 22.35 16.37
CA TYR A 25 -2.67 21.67 16.73
C TYR A 25 -3.54 21.41 15.50
N ALA A 26 -3.66 22.36 14.56
CA ALA A 26 -4.37 22.13 13.31
C ALA A 26 -3.72 20.97 12.55
N TYR A 27 -2.39 20.94 12.42
CA TYR A 27 -1.67 19.84 11.78
C TYR A 27 -1.89 18.50 12.50
N ALA A 28 -1.73 18.45 13.83
CA ALA A 28 -1.93 17.25 14.63
C ALA A 28 -3.40 16.77 14.62
N LEU A 29 -4.36 17.68 14.51
CA LEU A 29 -5.78 17.35 14.35
C LEU A 29 -6.14 16.84 12.95
N HIS A 30 -5.31 17.16 11.94
CA HIS A 30 -5.47 16.68 10.55
C HIS A 30 -4.57 15.48 10.24
N GLU A 31 -3.88 14.91 11.22
CA GLU A 31 -3.18 13.64 11.03
C GLU A 31 -4.22 12.53 10.83
N HIS A 32 -4.27 11.98 9.63
CA HIS A 32 -5.21 10.94 9.29
C HIS A 32 -4.61 9.57 9.64
N PRO A 33 -5.23 8.78 10.54
CA PRO A 33 -4.68 7.48 10.92
C PRO A 33 -4.67 6.50 9.74
N TYR A 34 -5.52 6.73 8.74
CA TYR A 34 -5.66 5.90 7.56
C TYR A 34 -5.72 6.75 6.31
N ILE A 35 -4.98 6.34 5.27
CA ILE A 35 -5.04 6.96 3.96
C ILE A 35 -5.24 5.85 2.94
N THR A 36 -6.21 6.00 2.03
CA THR A 36 -6.45 5.04 0.95
C THR A 36 -6.20 5.71 -0.40
N ILE A 37 -5.41 5.06 -1.25
CA ILE A 37 -5.10 5.53 -2.60
C ILE A 37 -5.58 4.52 -3.62
N GLY A 38 -6.38 4.98 -4.56
CA GLY A 38 -6.77 4.17 -5.70
C GLY A 38 -7.35 4.98 -6.84
N SER A 39 -8.04 4.29 -7.73
CA SER A 39 -8.64 4.87 -8.93
C SER A 39 -10.13 4.60 -8.94
N ALA A 40 -10.94 5.56 -9.36
CA ALA A 40 -12.36 5.35 -9.61
C ALA A 40 -12.75 5.54 -11.06
N GLN A 41 -13.67 4.70 -11.51
CA GLN A 41 -14.23 4.76 -12.84
C GLN A 41 -15.30 5.86 -12.91
N LEU A 42 -15.20 6.72 -13.91
CA LEU A 42 -16.20 7.70 -14.24
C LEU A 42 -17.37 7.05 -14.97
N VAL A 43 -18.58 7.23 -14.43
CA VAL A 43 -19.82 6.72 -15.00
C VAL A 43 -20.73 7.91 -15.31
N GLY A 44 -21.25 7.96 -16.52
CA GLY A 44 -22.12 9.06 -16.96
C GLY A 44 -22.20 9.15 -18.47
N ARG A 45 -22.75 10.26 -18.97
CA ARG A 45 -22.75 10.53 -20.41
C ARG A 45 -21.32 10.79 -20.87
N HIS A 46 -21.00 10.38 -22.08
CA HIS A 46 -19.65 10.55 -22.63
C HIS A 46 -19.17 12.01 -22.59
N ALA A 47 -20.05 12.97 -22.91
CA ALA A 47 -19.72 14.39 -22.82
C ALA A 47 -19.33 14.84 -21.40
N ASP A 48 -20.01 14.33 -20.37
CA ASP A 48 -19.72 14.66 -18.97
C ASP A 48 -18.40 14.04 -18.53
N ILE A 49 -18.09 12.82 -18.98
CA ILE A 49 -16.82 12.13 -18.72
C ILE A 49 -15.66 12.91 -19.36
N VAL A 50 -15.80 13.27 -20.64
CA VAL A 50 -14.81 14.06 -21.38
C VAL A 50 -14.62 15.42 -20.71
N HIS A 51 -15.70 16.10 -20.33
CA HIS A 51 -15.61 17.36 -19.61
C HIS A 51 -14.84 17.19 -18.29
N LYS A 52 -15.14 16.15 -17.51
CA LYS A 52 -14.47 15.92 -16.21
C LYS A 52 -12.98 15.59 -16.33
N LEU A 53 -12.57 14.93 -17.42
CA LEU A 53 -11.18 14.55 -17.68
C LEU A 53 -10.34 15.64 -18.36
N TYR A 54 -10.96 16.42 -19.26
CA TYR A 54 -10.23 17.31 -20.19
C TYR A 54 -10.65 18.78 -20.11
N ALA A 55 -11.74 19.15 -19.43
CA ALA A 55 -12.08 20.56 -19.23
C ALA A 55 -11.13 21.23 -18.23
N ASP A 56 -11.20 22.56 -18.14
CA ASP A 56 -10.41 23.37 -17.21
C ASP A 56 -8.89 23.13 -17.30
N GLU A 57 -8.38 22.94 -18.53
CA GLU A 57 -6.96 22.65 -18.82
C GLU A 57 -6.43 21.37 -18.14
N ARG A 58 -7.32 20.49 -17.68
CA ARG A 58 -6.93 19.23 -17.06
C ARG A 58 -6.41 18.26 -18.10
N THR A 59 -5.36 17.55 -17.72
CA THR A 59 -4.90 16.38 -18.46
C THR A 59 -5.28 15.13 -17.66
N PRO A 60 -5.74 14.07 -18.34
CA PRO A 60 -6.02 12.81 -17.67
C PRO A 60 -4.74 12.28 -17.03
N HIS A 61 -4.88 11.65 -15.88
CA HIS A 61 -3.73 11.17 -15.13
C HIS A 61 -3.02 10.05 -15.92
N PRO A 62 -1.71 10.16 -16.16
CA PRO A 62 -0.99 9.22 -17.01
C PRO A 62 -0.96 7.82 -16.39
N GLY A 63 -1.23 6.79 -17.20
CA GLY A 63 -1.14 5.38 -16.79
C GLY A 63 -2.26 4.92 -15.86
N LEU A 64 -3.37 5.64 -15.81
CA LEU A 64 -4.63 5.09 -15.34
C LEU A 64 -5.45 4.57 -16.53
N PRO A 65 -6.33 3.57 -16.31
CA PRO A 65 -7.28 3.11 -17.32
C PRO A 65 -8.15 4.25 -17.84
N ASP A 66 -8.61 4.14 -19.09
CA ASP A 66 -9.52 5.11 -19.68
C ASP A 66 -10.77 5.33 -18.82
N ASN A 67 -11.23 6.58 -18.75
CA ASN A 67 -12.39 6.99 -17.96
C ASN A 67 -12.19 6.76 -16.46
N SER A 68 -10.97 6.86 -15.95
CA SER A 68 -10.73 6.78 -14.51
C SER A 68 -9.96 7.99 -13.99
N ILE A 69 -10.17 8.30 -12.70
CA ILE A 69 -9.50 9.40 -12.01
C ILE A 69 -8.82 8.90 -10.74
N PRO A 70 -7.68 9.51 -10.36
CA PRO A 70 -7.03 9.20 -9.09
C PRO A 70 -7.89 9.67 -7.92
N LEU A 71 -7.93 8.86 -6.88
CA LEU A 71 -8.58 9.17 -5.61
C LEU A 71 -7.60 8.98 -4.45
N LEU A 72 -7.59 9.97 -3.58
CA LEU A 72 -6.87 9.99 -2.31
C LEU A 72 -7.90 10.29 -1.22
N GLU A 73 -8.21 9.29 -0.41
CA GLU A 73 -9.16 9.43 0.69
C GLU A 73 -8.41 9.44 2.03
N PRO A 74 -8.64 10.45 2.89
CA PRO A 74 -8.01 10.56 4.22
C PRO A 74 -8.63 9.61 5.26
N THR A 75 -9.23 8.52 4.79
CA THR A 75 -9.88 7.48 5.61
C THR A 75 -9.66 6.12 4.96
N TYR A 76 -9.91 5.05 5.71
CA TYR A 76 -9.91 3.70 5.16
C TYR A 76 -11.15 3.48 4.28
N SER A 77 -10.94 3.09 3.02
CA SER A 77 -12.01 2.91 2.04
C SER A 77 -11.91 1.55 1.36
N PRO A 78 -12.70 0.55 1.80
CA PRO A 78 -12.62 -0.81 1.25
C PRO A 78 -13.09 -0.87 -0.21
N SER A 79 -13.99 0.02 -0.62
CA SER A 79 -14.47 0.12 -2.00
C SER A 79 -13.35 0.48 -2.97
N LEU A 80 -12.39 1.33 -2.58
CA LEU A 80 -11.23 1.69 -3.40
C LEU A 80 -10.25 0.52 -3.63
N LEU A 81 -10.29 -0.50 -2.76
CA LEU A 81 -9.43 -1.68 -2.82
C LEU A 81 -10.14 -2.91 -3.41
N SER A 82 -11.48 -2.86 -3.52
CA SER A 82 -12.32 -3.99 -3.92
C SER A 82 -12.20 -4.28 -5.41
N LEU A 83 -12.07 -5.57 -5.75
CA LEU A 83 -12.12 -6.05 -7.13
C LEU A 83 -13.55 -6.25 -7.64
N THR A 84 -14.48 -6.56 -6.74
CA THR A 84 -15.86 -6.95 -7.10
C THR A 84 -16.77 -5.74 -7.24
N THR A 85 -16.49 -4.70 -6.48
CA THR A 85 -17.25 -3.45 -6.43
C THR A 85 -16.29 -2.27 -6.62
N PRO A 86 -15.73 -2.09 -7.83
CA PRO A 86 -14.82 -0.98 -8.08
C PRO A 86 -15.54 0.36 -7.84
N PRO A 87 -14.84 1.37 -7.32
CA PRO A 87 -15.45 2.64 -6.98
C PRO A 87 -15.86 3.36 -8.27
N THR A 88 -17.12 3.82 -8.30
CA THR A 88 -17.67 4.56 -9.44
C THR A 88 -18.00 5.98 -9.03
N LEU A 89 -17.69 6.93 -9.89
CA LEU A 89 -17.98 8.34 -9.68
C LEU A 89 -18.84 8.88 -10.80
N SER A 90 -19.92 9.55 -10.42
CA SER A 90 -20.77 10.21 -11.39
C SER A 90 -20.02 11.36 -12.09
N ALA A 91 -20.01 11.35 -13.41
CA ALA A 91 -19.38 12.39 -14.22
C ALA A 91 -20.13 13.74 -14.10
N SER A 92 -21.43 13.72 -13.80
CA SER A 92 -22.28 14.91 -13.69
C SER A 92 -22.21 15.60 -12.31
N SER A 93 -21.47 15.05 -11.35
CA SER A 93 -21.28 15.70 -10.05
C SER A 93 -20.44 16.97 -10.23
N PRO A 94 -20.89 18.13 -9.70
CA PRO A 94 -20.08 19.34 -9.72
C PRO A 94 -18.76 19.05 -9.01
N SER A 95 -17.65 19.37 -9.68
CA SER A 95 -16.31 19.29 -9.10
C SER A 95 -16.23 20.23 -7.90
N SER A 96 -15.78 19.73 -6.76
CA SER A 96 -15.26 20.61 -5.70
C SER A 96 -14.02 21.33 -6.25
N PRO A 97 -13.82 22.62 -5.97
CA PRO A 97 -12.75 23.41 -6.57
C PRO A 97 -11.39 23.06 -5.96
N THR A 98 -10.50 22.51 -6.79
CA THR A 98 -9.05 22.50 -6.58
C THR A 98 -8.46 22.82 -7.96
N THR A 99 -7.55 23.77 -8.20
CA THR A 99 -6.68 24.56 -7.33
C THR A 99 -6.33 25.81 -8.14
N ALA A 100 -6.85 26.98 -7.79
CA ALA A 100 -6.30 28.23 -8.32
C ALA A 100 -5.05 28.54 -7.49
N ALA A 101 -3.88 28.62 -8.12
CA ALA A 101 -2.68 29.13 -7.48
C ALA A 101 -2.66 30.66 -7.57
N PRO A 102 -2.46 31.40 -6.45
CA PRO A 102 -1.93 32.74 -6.55
C PRO A 102 -0.71 32.99 -5.63
N HIS A 103 0.28 33.66 -6.21
CA HIS A 103 1.14 34.68 -5.60
C HIS A 103 2.13 34.30 -4.47
N ILE A 104 3.40 34.17 -4.87
CA ILE A 104 4.71 34.59 -4.31
C ILE A 104 4.86 34.78 -2.77
N SER A 105 3.89 35.35 -2.05
CA SER A 105 3.84 35.34 -0.57
C SER A 105 3.67 33.93 0.03
N LEU A 106 3.00 33.05 -0.71
CA LEU A 106 2.86 31.63 -0.35
C LEU A 106 4.19 30.87 -0.35
N ALA A 107 5.21 31.33 -1.10
CA ALA A 107 6.51 30.66 -1.14
C ALA A 107 7.31 30.86 0.17
N SER A 108 7.24 32.06 0.75
CA SER A 108 7.83 32.35 2.07
C SER A 108 7.10 31.62 3.19
N LEU A 109 5.77 31.56 3.11
CA LEU A 109 4.97 30.75 4.04
C LEU A 109 5.25 29.25 3.86
N HIS A 110 5.44 28.76 2.64
CA HIS A 110 5.79 27.37 2.37
C HIS A 110 7.21 27.02 2.84
N LEU A 111 8.17 27.95 2.74
CA LEU A 111 9.51 27.79 3.32
C LEU A 111 9.46 27.80 4.85
N LEU A 112 8.68 28.71 5.45
CA LEU A 112 8.48 28.75 6.90
C LEU A 112 7.79 27.46 7.38
N CYS A 113 6.72 27.04 6.71
CA CYS A 113 6.03 25.77 6.97
C CYS A 113 6.95 24.57 6.78
N ARG A 114 7.87 24.58 5.79
CA ARG A 114 8.89 23.52 5.63
C ARG A 114 9.91 23.51 6.77
N GLN A 115 10.37 24.68 7.18
CA GLN A 115 11.32 24.83 8.28
C GLN A 115 10.68 24.38 9.60
N THR A 116 9.47 24.87 9.90
CA THR A 116 8.67 24.46 11.04
C THR A 116 8.30 22.97 10.97
N HIS A 117 7.94 22.44 9.80
CA HIS A 117 7.70 20.99 9.62
C HIS A 117 8.96 20.16 9.87
N HIS A 118 10.13 20.63 9.45
CA HIS A 118 11.38 19.93 9.72
C HIS A 118 11.71 19.94 11.22
N ASP A 119 11.52 21.08 11.89
CA ASP A 119 11.72 21.24 13.33
C ASP A 119 10.69 20.44 14.14
N LEU A 120 9.46 20.32 13.65
CA LEU A 120 8.42 19.48 14.26
C LEU A 120 8.71 17.99 14.07
N LEU A 121 9.18 17.58 12.89
CA LEU A 121 9.63 16.20 12.71
C LEU A 121 10.80 15.90 13.63
N THR A 122 11.83 16.73 13.72
CA THR A 122 12.96 16.47 14.64
C THR A 122 12.58 16.45 16.12
N HIS A 123 11.58 17.22 16.55
CA HIS A 123 11.15 17.27 17.96
C HIS A 123 10.00 16.34 18.33
N PHE A 124 9.12 15.97 17.39
CA PHE A 124 8.01 15.04 17.57
C PHE A 124 8.26 13.66 16.96
N SER A 125 9.40 13.40 16.31
CA SER A 125 9.88 12.05 15.96
C SER A 125 10.28 11.24 17.21
N GLY A 126 9.39 11.17 18.20
CA GLY A 126 9.32 10.00 19.04
C GLY A 126 8.86 8.80 18.21
N PRO A 127 9.24 7.57 18.56
CA PRO A 127 8.77 6.35 17.91
C PRO A 127 7.24 6.18 17.90
N GLU A 128 6.52 7.00 18.66
CA GLU A 128 5.05 7.05 18.80
C GLU A 128 4.37 8.05 17.84
N ALA A 129 5.06 8.81 16.99
CA ALA A 129 4.42 9.83 16.14
C ALA A 129 4.05 9.36 14.72
N HIS A 130 4.28 8.09 14.38
CA HIS A 130 3.95 7.53 13.08
C HIS A 130 2.80 6.54 13.23
N HIS A 131 1.56 7.02 13.20
CA HIS A 131 0.37 6.15 13.29
C HIS A 131 -0.33 5.93 11.95
N THR A 132 0.08 6.65 10.90
CA THR A 132 -0.60 6.56 9.60
C THR A 132 -0.39 5.19 8.96
N ARG A 133 -1.49 4.52 8.60
CA ARG A 133 -1.50 3.31 7.78
C ARG A 133 -1.95 3.66 6.37
N LEU A 134 -1.13 3.30 5.39
CA LEU A 134 -1.38 3.60 3.98
C LEU A 134 -1.93 2.36 3.28
N PHE A 135 -3.07 2.50 2.63
CA PHE A 135 -3.71 1.45 1.83
C PHE A 135 -3.65 1.82 0.35
N LEU A 136 -3.12 0.93 -0.48
CA LEU A 136 -2.94 1.15 -1.91
C LEU A 136 -3.66 0.07 -2.72
N SER A 137 -4.39 0.49 -3.74
CA SER A 137 -4.85 -0.44 -4.78
C SER A 137 -3.69 -0.82 -5.73
N TYR A 138 -3.56 -2.10 -6.06
CA TYR A 138 -2.61 -2.59 -7.05
C TYR A 138 -3.32 -2.88 -8.38
N PRO A 139 -2.80 -2.42 -9.54
CA PRO A 139 -1.55 -1.66 -9.72
C PRO A 139 -1.72 -0.13 -9.65
N ASN A 140 -2.95 0.39 -9.79
CA ASN A 140 -3.20 1.82 -10.05
C ASN A 140 -2.74 2.76 -8.92
N GLY A 141 -2.97 2.39 -7.66
CA GLY A 141 -2.56 3.15 -6.49
C GLY A 141 -1.03 3.31 -6.37
N LEU A 142 -0.25 2.33 -6.85
CA LEU A 142 1.22 2.47 -6.92
C LEU A 142 1.65 3.56 -7.89
N ASN A 143 0.99 3.61 -9.06
CA ASN A 143 1.28 4.63 -10.06
C ASN A 143 0.94 6.01 -9.49
N ILE A 144 -0.26 6.17 -8.93
CA ILE A 144 -0.73 7.42 -8.32
C ILE A 144 0.22 7.88 -7.20
N LEU A 145 0.65 6.97 -6.32
CA LEU A 145 1.59 7.31 -5.24
C LEU A 145 2.88 7.93 -5.78
N ARG A 146 3.35 7.48 -6.95
CA ARG A 146 4.59 7.94 -7.56
C ARG A 146 4.44 9.22 -8.39
N THR A 147 3.31 9.39 -9.07
CA THR A 147 3.11 10.45 -10.08
C THR A 147 2.32 11.64 -9.55
N LEU A 148 1.48 11.47 -8.52
CA LEU A 148 0.64 12.53 -8.00
C LEU A 148 1.46 13.52 -7.16
N PRO A 149 1.45 14.83 -7.48
CA PRO A 149 2.10 15.83 -6.64
C PRO A 149 1.46 15.87 -5.25
N GLY A 150 2.28 15.81 -4.19
CA GLY A 150 1.82 15.86 -2.80
C GLY A 150 1.83 14.53 -2.06
N THR A 151 1.96 13.38 -2.76
CA THR A 151 2.04 12.06 -2.12
C THR A 151 3.46 11.66 -1.70
N SER A 152 4.48 12.43 -2.10
CA SER A 152 5.91 12.10 -1.88
C SER A 152 6.30 11.93 -0.42
N ASN A 153 5.63 12.66 0.49
CA ASN A 153 5.95 12.64 1.91
C ASN A 153 5.10 11.63 2.71
N LEU A 154 4.08 11.02 2.08
CA LEU A 154 3.18 10.08 2.77
C LEU A 154 3.94 8.87 3.31
N LEU A 155 4.90 8.33 2.53
CA LEU A 155 5.71 7.19 2.95
C LEU A 155 6.60 7.50 4.16
N ALA A 156 7.03 8.76 4.33
CA ALA A 156 7.83 9.17 5.48
C ALA A 156 7.00 9.23 6.78
N GLN A 157 5.69 9.37 6.67
CA GLN A 157 4.75 9.45 7.80
C GLN A 157 4.05 8.11 8.08
N THR A 158 4.21 7.14 7.18
CA THR A 158 3.54 5.84 7.22
C THR A 158 4.31 4.83 8.05
N ARG A 159 3.64 4.17 9.00
CA ARG A 159 4.21 3.05 9.78
C ARG A 159 3.96 1.68 9.15
N SER A 160 2.80 1.53 8.51
CA SER A 160 2.43 0.28 7.83
C SER A 160 1.84 0.56 6.46
N LEU A 161 2.31 -0.20 5.47
CA LEU A 161 1.84 -0.13 4.09
C LEU A 161 1.05 -1.39 3.74
N HIS A 162 -0.16 -1.21 3.23
CA HIS A 162 -1.08 -2.28 2.86
C HIS A 162 -1.38 -2.13 1.36
N ILE A 163 -1.07 -3.15 0.57
CA ILE A 163 -1.28 -3.16 -0.87
C ILE A 163 -2.27 -4.26 -1.19
N ALA A 164 -3.36 -3.93 -1.87
CA ALA A 164 -4.43 -4.88 -2.21
C ALA A 164 -4.78 -4.77 -3.69
N GLY A 165 -4.96 -5.89 -4.39
CA GLY A 165 -5.43 -5.86 -5.76
C GLY A 165 -5.36 -7.19 -6.48
N ALA A 166 -5.37 -7.12 -7.80
CA ALA A 166 -5.26 -8.29 -8.68
C ALA A 166 -3.99 -8.21 -9.52
N TYR A 167 -3.40 -9.37 -9.79
CA TYR A 167 -2.31 -9.48 -10.75
C TYR A 167 -2.72 -10.36 -11.92
N ARG A 168 -2.48 -9.88 -13.13
CA ARG A 168 -2.63 -10.65 -14.36
C ARG A 168 -1.30 -10.64 -15.11
N PRO A 169 -0.77 -11.81 -15.46
CA PRO A 169 0.47 -11.89 -16.22
C PRO A 169 0.25 -11.35 -17.63
N HIS A 170 1.19 -10.55 -18.13
CA HIS A 170 1.12 -10.01 -19.49
C HIS A 170 1.70 -11.01 -20.50
N ASN A 171 2.79 -11.69 -20.13
CA ASN A 171 3.56 -12.55 -21.03
C ASN A 171 3.73 -13.99 -20.53
N PHE A 172 3.44 -14.25 -19.24
CA PHE A 172 3.55 -15.57 -18.65
C PHE A 172 2.30 -16.41 -18.92
N SER A 173 2.52 -17.64 -19.37
CA SER A 173 1.48 -18.66 -19.49
C SER A 173 1.96 -19.91 -18.81
N ALA A 174 1.20 -20.41 -17.85
CA ALA A 174 1.47 -21.65 -17.15
C ALA A 174 1.66 -22.84 -18.11
N SER A 175 0.91 -22.86 -19.22
CA SER A 175 1.04 -23.85 -20.30
C SER A 175 2.41 -23.82 -21.00
N ARG A 176 3.09 -22.66 -21.02
CA ARG A 176 4.46 -22.54 -21.55
C ARG A 176 5.52 -23.04 -20.57
N ALA A 177 5.27 -22.95 -19.27
CA ALA A 177 6.17 -23.43 -18.23
C ALA A 177 6.13 -24.96 -18.05
N ALA A 178 5.02 -25.61 -18.45
CA ALA A 178 4.80 -27.04 -18.22
C ALA A 178 4.84 -27.94 -19.48
N THR A 179 4.73 -27.43 -20.73
CA THR A 179 4.71 -28.30 -21.92
C THR A 179 5.18 -27.63 -23.23
N LEU A 180 6.06 -28.33 -23.98
CA LEU A 180 6.18 -28.23 -25.44
C LEU A 180 4.83 -28.65 -26.07
N GLY A 181 4.04 -27.71 -26.57
CA GLY A 181 2.84 -28.03 -27.35
C GLY A 181 1.72 -27.01 -27.26
N SER A 182 1.45 -26.39 -28.41
CA SER A 182 0.30 -25.54 -28.78
C SER A 182 -0.95 -25.61 -27.89
N THR A 183 -1.40 -24.45 -27.39
CA THR A 183 -2.66 -23.85 -27.87
C THR A 183 -2.79 -22.39 -27.40
N THR A 184 -3.22 -21.57 -28.34
CA THR A 184 -3.50 -20.13 -28.24
C THR A 184 -4.61 -19.85 -27.23
N HIS A 185 -4.28 -19.19 -26.13
CA HIS A 185 -5.27 -18.39 -25.40
C HIS A 185 -5.43 -17.04 -26.12
N PRO A 186 -6.66 -16.50 -26.24
CA PRO A 186 -6.87 -15.22 -26.88
C PRO A 186 -6.21 -14.11 -26.05
N PRO A 187 -5.64 -13.06 -26.68
CA PRO A 187 -5.23 -11.86 -25.97
C PRO A 187 -6.49 -11.23 -25.36
N PHE A 188 -6.58 -11.22 -24.04
CA PHE A 188 -7.70 -10.60 -23.33
C PHE A 188 -7.45 -9.10 -23.24
N VAL A 189 -8.42 -8.34 -23.76
CA VAL A 189 -8.64 -6.87 -23.70
C VAL A 189 -7.46 -6.08 -23.16
N ASP A 190 -6.68 -5.48 -24.06
CA ASP A 190 -5.75 -4.41 -23.70
C ASP A 190 -6.54 -3.30 -23.00
N GLU A 191 -6.35 -3.14 -21.69
CA GLU A 191 -6.81 -1.95 -21.00
C GLU A 191 -6.13 -0.75 -21.67
N HIS A 192 -6.93 0.11 -22.28
CA HIS A 192 -6.42 1.32 -22.88
C HIS A 192 -6.11 2.30 -21.75
N PHE A 193 -4.84 2.67 -21.66
CA PHE A 193 -4.34 3.63 -20.67
C PHE A 193 -4.28 5.02 -21.28
N HIS A 194 -4.61 6.02 -20.46
CA HIS A 194 -4.46 7.41 -20.85
C HIS A 194 -3.02 7.72 -21.28
N GLY A 195 -2.90 8.29 -22.48
CA GLY A 195 -1.61 8.67 -23.09
C GLY A 195 -0.86 7.53 -23.78
N GLY A 196 -1.47 6.35 -23.97
CA GLY A 196 -0.81 5.20 -24.59
C GLY A 196 0.38 4.66 -23.78
N TRP A 197 0.46 5.05 -22.51
CA TRP A 197 1.54 4.70 -21.60
C TRP A 197 1.01 3.70 -20.57
N SER A 198 1.54 2.48 -20.58
CA SER A 198 1.28 1.49 -19.54
C SER A 198 2.29 1.65 -18.41
N PRO A 199 1.85 1.81 -17.14
CA PRO A 199 2.75 1.94 -16.02
C PRO A 199 3.52 0.63 -15.80
N ASN A 200 4.84 0.73 -15.64
CA ASN A 200 5.68 -0.40 -15.22
C ASN A 200 5.45 -0.70 -13.72
N SER A 201 4.33 -1.34 -13.41
CA SER A 201 3.91 -1.67 -12.04
C SER A 201 4.92 -2.57 -11.32
N ALA A 202 5.55 -3.50 -12.05
CA ALA A 202 6.61 -4.37 -11.52
C ALA A 202 7.84 -3.55 -11.06
N GLY A 203 8.33 -2.65 -11.91
CA GLY A 203 9.44 -1.76 -11.58
C GLY A 203 9.09 -0.76 -10.47
N GLN A 204 7.87 -0.24 -10.47
CA GLN A 204 7.38 0.65 -9.41
C GLN A 204 7.32 -0.06 -8.05
N LEU A 205 6.75 -1.27 -7.98
CA LEU A 205 6.70 -2.08 -6.76
C LEU A 205 8.10 -2.48 -6.29
N SER A 206 8.97 -2.89 -7.22
CA SER A 206 10.36 -3.27 -6.89
C SER A 206 11.11 -2.10 -6.26
N ALA A 207 11.02 -0.91 -6.86
CA ALA A 207 11.66 0.29 -6.33
C ALA A 207 11.08 0.70 -4.96
N LEU A 208 9.76 0.58 -4.79
CA LEU A 208 9.09 0.87 -3.52
C LEU A 208 9.60 -0.07 -2.41
N ILE A 209 9.52 -1.39 -2.63
CA ILE A 209 9.92 -2.36 -1.61
C ILE A 209 11.42 -2.28 -1.33
N ALA A 210 12.26 -2.09 -2.34
CA ALA A 210 13.70 -1.88 -2.12
C ALA A 210 13.99 -0.60 -1.33
N GLY A 211 13.23 0.47 -1.54
CA GLY A 211 13.33 1.71 -0.77
C GLY A 211 12.87 1.55 0.69
N LEU A 212 11.94 0.63 0.96
CA LEU A 212 11.36 0.43 2.30
C LEU A 212 12.11 -0.65 3.12
N PHE A 213 12.39 -1.80 2.50
CA PHE A 213 12.93 -3.01 3.13
C PHE A 213 14.28 -3.44 2.52
N GLY A 214 14.93 -2.57 1.77
CA GLY A 214 16.29 -2.81 1.28
C GLY A 214 17.36 -2.65 2.36
N PRO A 215 18.64 -2.89 2.02
CA PRO A 215 19.76 -2.81 2.98
C PRO A 215 19.95 -1.41 3.57
N LYS A 216 19.49 -0.37 2.86
CA LYS A 216 19.49 1.02 3.29
C LYS A 216 18.08 1.60 3.07
N PRO A 217 17.17 1.46 4.05
CA PRO A 217 15.81 1.96 3.93
C PRO A 217 15.80 3.49 3.82
N THR A 218 15.00 4.04 2.91
CA THR A 218 14.76 5.48 2.78
C THR A 218 13.79 5.99 3.84
N HIS A 219 12.89 5.11 4.31
CA HIS A 219 11.87 5.42 5.33
C HIS A 219 11.97 4.42 6.48
N PRO A 220 12.86 4.64 7.47
CA PRO A 220 13.09 3.69 8.55
C PRO A 220 11.90 3.53 9.51
N GLY A 221 10.98 4.50 9.56
CA GLY A 221 9.77 4.44 10.39
C GLY A 221 8.70 3.47 9.89
N LEU A 222 8.81 3.00 8.65
CA LEU A 222 7.91 1.99 8.09
C LEU A 222 8.38 0.60 8.48
N THR A 223 7.64 -0.07 9.34
CA THR A 223 8.03 -1.37 9.93
C THR A 223 7.23 -2.55 9.37
N LYS A 224 6.09 -2.29 8.72
CA LYS A 224 5.19 -3.34 8.24
C LYS A 224 4.78 -3.14 6.78
N LEU A 225 4.84 -4.21 5.99
CA LEU A 225 4.27 -4.30 4.66
C LEU A 225 3.31 -5.49 4.59
N GLU A 226 2.06 -5.22 4.22
CA GLU A 226 1.07 -6.23 3.89
C GLU A 226 0.74 -6.14 2.39
N LEU A 227 0.74 -7.28 1.72
CA LEU A 227 0.45 -7.40 0.30
C LEU A 227 -0.60 -8.51 0.12
N ARG A 228 -1.79 -8.16 -0.36
CA ARG A 228 -2.90 -9.08 -0.68
C ARG A 228 -3.18 -9.05 -2.17
N ILE A 229 -2.69 -10.04 -2.90
CA ILE A 229 -2.80 -10.07 -4.36
C ILE A 229 -3.59 -11.29 -4.79
N TYR A 230 -4.63 -11.05 -5.57
CA TYR A 230 -5.44 -12.10 -6.18
C TYR A 230 -5.00 -12.38 -7.61
N TYR A 231 -4.75 -13.65 -7.89
CA TYR A 231 -4.36 -14.18 -9.19
C TYR A 231 -5.58 -14.90 -9.77
N PRO A 232 -6.31 -14.30 -10.73
CA PRO A 232 -7.51 -14.91 -11.28
C PRO A 232 -7.16 -16.09 -12.20
N GLY A 233 -8.03 -17.08 -12.26
CA GLY A 233 -7.94 -18.22 -13.17
C GLY A 233 -7.66 -19.55 -12.47
N SER A 234 -8.02 -20.65 -13.13
CA SER A 234 -7.89 -22.01 -12.58
C SER A 234 -6.44 -22.51 -12.48
N ASP A 235 -5.53 -21.97 -13.29
CA ASP A 235 -4.09 -22.27 -13.26
C ASP A 235 -3.28 -21.06 -12.74
N SER A 236 -3.86 -20.32 -11.80
CA SER A 236 -3.27 -19.09 -11.24
C SER A 236 -2.09 -19.35 -10.31
N TYR A 237 -2.00 -20.53 -9.70
CA TYR A 237 -0.96 -20.85 -8.72
C TYR A 237 0.44 -20.87 -9.35
N SER A 238 0.57 -21.38 -10.57
CA SER A 238 1.84 -21.41 -11.30
C SER A 238 2.32 -20.00 -11.65
N VAL A 239 1.40 -19.07 -11.91
CA VAL A 239 1.69 -17.65 -12.16
C VAL A 239 2.29 -16.95 -10.94
N VAL A 240 1.88 -17.33 -9.72
CA VAL A 240 2.37 -16.72 -8.48
C VAL A 240 3.90 -16.74 -8.41
N TRP A 241 4.50 -17.87 -8.81
CA TRP A 241 5.93 -18.13 -8.67
C TRP A 241 6.70 -18.17 -9.99
N GLY A 242 6.01 -18.44 -11.09
CA GLY A 242 6.61 -18.62 -12.41
C GLY A 242 6.80 -17.32 -13.20
N ASP A 243 6.05 -16.26 -12.86
CA ASP A 243 6.23 -14.95 -13.47
C ASP A 243 7.18 -14.09 -12.61
N ASP A 244 8.29 -13.64 -13.21
CA ASP A 244 9.26 -12.75 -12.55
C ASP A 244 8.64 -11.37 -12.21
N ASP A 245 7.59 -10.98 -12.93
CA ASP A 245 6.84 -9.75 -12.70
C ASP A 245 5.71 -9.92 -11.66
N SER A 246 5.56 -11.12 -11.08
CA SER A 246 4.59 -11.40 -10.02
C SER A 246 4.88 -10.53 -8.78
N PRO A 247 3.88 -9.81 -8.23
CA PRO A 247 4.06 -8.98 -7.03
C PRO A 247 4.63 -9.73 -5.84
N THR A 248 4.23 -11.00 -5.69
CA THR A 248 4.75 -11.90 -4.65
C THR A 248 6.26 -12.15 -4.84
N VAL A 249 6.69 -12.47 -6.06
CA VAL A 249 8.11 -12.70 -6.38
C VAL A 249 8.92 -11.41 -6.19
N ILE A 250 8.39 -10.28 -6.65
CA ILE A 250 9.01 -8.96 -6.48
C ILE A 250 9.17 -8.62 -5.00
N ALA A 251 8.14 -8.85 -4.17
CA ALA A 251 8.22 -8.60 -2.74
C ALA A 251 9.31 -9.46 -2.08
N LEU A 252 9.29 -10.77 -2.33
CA LEU A 252 10.31 -11.66 -1.77
C LEU A 252 11.71 -11.30 -2.21
N ARG A 253 11.92 -10.93 -3.48
CA ARG A 253 13.23 -10.57 -4.02
C ARG A 253 13.81 -9.30 -3.40
N ASN A 254 12.97 -8.31 -3.08
CA ASN A 254 13.43 -6.98 -2.66
C ASN A 254 13.49 -6.80 -1.13
N VAL A 255 12.87 -7.67 -0.33
CA VAL A 255 12.99 -7.65 1.13
C VAL A 255 14.33 -8.23 1.56
N PHE A 256 15.19 -7.38 2.13
CA PHE A 256 16.54 -7.73 2.54
C PHE A 256 16.58 -8.44 3.90
N ASP A 257 15.79 -7.97 4.87
CA ASP A 257 15.75 -8.48 6.24
C ASP A 257 14.35 -8.42 6.86
N GLY A 258 14.14 -9.20 7.94
CA GLY A 258 12.87 -9.29 8.64
C GLY A 258 12.18 -10.64 8.51
N GLU A 259 11.00 -10.73 9.12
CA GLU A 259 10.13 -11.89 9.06
C GLU A 259 9.12 -11.73 7.93
N ILE A 260 9.08 -12.69 7.04
CA ILE A 260 8.21 -12.74 5.88
C ILE A 260 7.27 -13.91 6.06
N ASN A 261 5.99 -13.63 6.28
CA ASN A 261 4.94 -14.63 6.38
C ASN A 261 4.13 -14.62 5.09
N VAL A 262 4.05 -15.77 4.42
CA VAL A 262 3.30 -15.92 3.17
C VAL A 262 2.15 -16.89 3.40
N GLU A 263 0.92 -16.46 3.13
CA GLU A 263 -0.24 -17.35 3.08
C GLU A 263 -0.74 -17.47 1.65
N VAL A 264 -0.79 -18.70 1.15
CA VAL A 264 -1.32 -19.01 -0.18
C VAL A 264 -2.70 -19.64 -0.02
N TRP A 265 -3.70 -18.94 -0.51
CA TRP A 265 -5.10 -19.35 -0.54
C TRP A 265 -5.45 -19.87 -1.93
N ARG A 266 -5.48 -21.20 -2.09
CA ARG A 266 -5.74 -21.84 -3.40
C ARG A 266 -7.22 -22.18 -3.55
N GLY A 267 -7.84 -21.66 -4.61
CA GLY A 267 -9.24 -21.92 -4.97
C GLY A 267 -9.38 -22.51 -6.37
N GLN A 268 -10.63 -22.75 -6.78
CA GLN A 268 -10.94 -23.24 -8.12
C GLN A 268 -10.90 -22.14 -9.18
N ARG A 269 -11.23 -20.90 -8.79
CA ARG A 269 -11.35 -19.75 -9.70
C ARG A 269 -10.18 -18.77 -9.63
N GLY A 270 -9.24 -19.00 -8.73
CA GLY A 270 -8.07 -18.15 -8.52
C GLY A 270 -7.26 -18.57 -7.31
N THR A 271 -6.16 -17.85 -7.10
CA THR A 271 -5.25 -18.00 -5.97
C THR A 271 -5.08 -16.63 -5.31
N GLY A 272 -5.38 -16.54 -4.01
CA GLY A 272 -5.03 -15.38 -3.18
C GLY A 272 -3.67 -15.59 -2.55
N VAL A 273 -2.81 -14.56 -2.56
CA VAL A 273 -1.52 -14.61 -1.86
C VAL A 273 -1.42 -13.42 -0.92
N TYR A 274 -1.29 -13.71 0.36
CA TYR A 274 -1.04 -12.72 1.40
C TYR A 274 0.42 -12.79 1.80
N VAL A 275 1.14 -11.68 1.68
CA VAL A 275 2.51 -11.54 2.17
C VAL A 275 2.51 -10.47 3.25
N ASN A 276 2.96 -10.83 4.45
CA ASN A 276 3.18 -9.92 5.55
C ASN A 276 4.67 -9.88 5.88
N VAL A 277 5.26 -8.70 5.83
CA VAL A 277 6.65 -8.44 6.13
C VAL A 277 6.71 -7.55 7.35
N THR A 278 7.35 -8.04 8.41
CA THR A 278 7.61 -7.26 9.62
C THR A 278 9.11 -7.11 9.80
N ARG A 279 9.53 -5.86 9.96
CA ARG A 279 10.91 -5.53 10.29
C ARG A 279 11.10 -5.55 11.79
N ASP A 280 12.24 -6.09 12.24
CA ASP A 280 12.67 -5.92 13.62
C ASP A 280 12.82 -4.43 13.92
N GLU A 281 12.27 -3.97 15.04
CA GLU A 281 12.39 -2.58 15.46
C GLU A 281 13.87 -2.20 15.58
N ALA A 282 14.23 -1.05 15.00
CA ALA A 282 15.57 -0.48 15.00
C ALA A 282 15.97 -0.10 16.44
N GLY A 283 16.39 -1.09 17.21
CA GLY A 283 16.71 -0.98 18.64
C GLY A 283 16.83 -2.32 19.34
N GLN A 284 16.23 -3.39 18.78
CA GLN A 284 16.32 -4.73 19.36
C GLN A 284 17.50 -5.56 18.83
N ARG A 285 18.12 -5.15 17.72
CA ARG A 285 19.31 -5.82 17.20
C ARG A 285 20.54 -5.46 18.03
N LYS A 286 21.19 -6.48 18.58
CA LYS A 286 22.48 -6.31 19.23
C LYS A 286 23.54 -6.00 18.17
N GLU A 287 24.46 -5.12 18.51
CA GLU A 287 25.60 -4.78 17.65
C GLU A 287 26.37 -6.06 17.29
N GLY A 288 26.45 -6.39 15.99
CA GLY A 288 27.10 -7.59 15.47
C GLY A 288 26.16 -8.75 15.06
N GLU A 289 24.85 -8.66 15.32
CA GLU A 289 23.89 -9.63 14.79
C GLU A 289 23.69 -9.45 13.28
N ARG A 290 23.78 -10.55 12.52
CA ARG A 290 23.52 -10.54 11.08
C ARG A 290 22.03 -10.34 10.83
N PRO A 291 21.64 -9.64 9.74
CA PRO A 291 20.24 -9.52 9.35
C PRO A 291 19.64 -10.92 9.18
N LYS A 292 18.57 -11.20 9.91
CA LYS A 292 17.83 -12.46 9.82
C LYS A 292 16.70 -12.25 8.82
N ARG A 293 16.68 -13.05 7.76
CA ARG A 293 15.57 -13.12 6.79
C ARG A 293 14.90 -14.47 6.96
N VAL A 294 13.71 -14.48 7.55
CA VAL A 294 12.94 -15.71 7.79
C VAL A 294 11.73 -15.69 6.88
N VAL A 295 11.53 -16.76 6.12
CA VAL A 295 10.34 -16.93 5.29
C VAL A 295 9.54 -18.10 5.84
N SER A 296 8.28 -17.85 6.19
CA SER A 296 7.30 -18.88 6.54
C SER A 296 6.22 -18.91 5.46
N THR A 297 5.73 -20.10 5.12
CA THR A 297 4.68 -20.26 4.12
C THR A 297 3.61 -21.21 4.62
N VAL A 298 2.35 -20.81 4.50
CA VAL A 298 1.17 -21.60 4.85
C VAL A 298 0.25 -21.71 3.65
N TRP A 299 -0.23 -22.91 3.36
CA TRP A 299 -1.22 -23.15 2.32
C TRP A 299 -2.60 -23.32 2.95
N ARG A 300 -3.59 -22.60 2.42
CA ARG A 300 -4.98 -22.61 2.85
C ARG A 300 -5.89 -22.84 1.64
N ARG A 301 -7.09 -23.32 1.92
CA ARG A 301 -8.14 -23.47 0.91
C ARG A 301 -8.87 -22.13 0.76
N LEU A 302 -9.03 -21.68 -0.47
CA LEU A 302 -9.87 -20.52 -0.82
C LEU A 302 -11.26 -21.01 -1.23
N GLU A 303 -12.29 -20.55 -0.54
CA GLU A 303 -13.69 -20.88 -0.78
C GLU A 303 -14.37 -19.68 -1.43
N GLU A 304 -14.50 -19.70 -2.76
CA GLU A 304 -15.09 -18.61 -3.55
C GLU A 304 -15.77 -19.12 -4.84
N GLY A 305 -16.90 -18.52 -5.19
CA GLY A 305 -17.58 -18.72 -6.47
C GLY A 305 -18.43 -20.00 -6.60
N GLY A 306 -18.63 -20.73 -5.50
CA GLY A 306 -19.67 -21.75 -5.31
C GLY A 306 -21.02 -21.19 -4.85
N ARG A 307 -22.03 -22.05 -4.73
CA ARG A 307 -23.38 -21.66 -4.30
C ARG A 307 -23.38 -21.41 -2.78
N GLY A 308 -23.54 -20.16 -2.37
CA GLY A 308 -23.47 -19.75 -0.96
C GLY A 308 -22.06 -19.37 -0.50
N GLU A 309 -21.07 -19.40 -1.39
CA GLU A 309 -19.72 -18.91 -1.13
C GLU A 309 -19.59 -17.42 -1.52
N PRO A 310 -18.60 -16.69 -0.96
CA PRO A 310 -18.28 -15.33 -1.37
C PRO A 310 -18.03 -15.19 -2.87
N ALA A 311 -18.27 -13.98 -3.39
CA ALA A 311 -17.97 -13.66 -4.78
C ALA A 311 -16.46 -13.74 -5.03
N VAL A 312 -16.09 -14.12 -6.25
CA VAL A 312 -14.69 -14.29 -6.68
C VAL A 312 -13.92 -12.99 -6.50
N GLY A 313 -12.79 -13.04 -5.78
CA GLY A 313 -11.93 -11.88 -5.54
C GLY A 313 -12.35 -10.99 -4.37
N THR A 314 -13.36 -11.40 -3.58
CA THR A 314 -13.74 -10.69 -2.35
C THR A 314 -12.63 -10.80 -1.29
N TRP A 315 -11.88 -11.90 -1.30
CA TRP A 315 -10.74 -12.16 -0.40
C TRP A 315 -9.66 -11.05 -0.36
N VAL A 316 -9.56 -10.23 -1.41
CA VAL A 316 -8.55 -9.17 -1.53
C VAL A 316 -8.64 -8.13 -0.42
N VAL A 317 -9.85 -7.76 -0.02
CA VAL A 317 -10.07 -6.83 1.08
C VAL A 317 -10.25 -7.64 2.35
N ASP A 318 -9.35 -7.44 3.34
CA ASP A 318 -9.48 -8.12 4.62
C ASP A 318 -10.67 -7.55 5.41
N GLU A 319 -11.47 -8.42 6.01
CA GLU A 319 -12.56 -8.05 6.93
C GLU A 319 -12.04 -7.37 8.19
N ARG A 320 -10.78 -7.62 8.56
CA ARG A 320 -10.13 -7.05 9.76
C ARG A 320 -9.52 -5.67 9.51
N TRP A 321 -9.51 -5.19 8.28
CA TRP A 321 -9.03 -3.83 8.01
C TRP A 321 -10.10 -2.78 8.39
N PRO A 322 -9.70 -1.65 9.00
CA PRO A 322 -8.33 -1.17 9.21
C PRO A 322 -7.72 -1.56 10.56
N GLU A 323 -8.49 -2.17 11.46
CA GLU A 323 -8.14 -2.59 12.82
C GLU A 323 -7.31 -3.89 12.82
N CYS A 324 -6.20 -3.90 12.08
CA CYS A 324 -5.26 -5.02 12.11
C CYS A 324 -4.43 -4.95 13.41
N GLU A 325 -5.03 -5.30 14.55
CA GLU A 325 -4.28 -5.66 15.75
C GLU A 325 -3.65 -7.04 15.54
N TYR A 326 -2.33 -7.07 15.49
CA TYR A 326 -1.57 -8.30 15.75
C TYR A 326 -0.74 -8.03 16.99
N GLU A 327 -1.34 -8.21 18.18
CA GLU A 327 -0.56 -8.74 19.29
C GLU A 327 -0.02 -10.09 18.83
N GLY A 328 1.27 -10.31 19.03
CA GLY A 328 2.00 -11.44 18.49
C GLY A 328 1.23 -12.75 18.64
N VAL A 329 0.94 -13.39 17.51
CA VAL A 329 0.69 -14.83 17.50
C VAL A 329 2.02 -15.47 17.87
N ARG A 330 2.26 -15.57 19.18
CA ARG A 330 3.04 -16.68 19.73
C ARG A 330 2.45 -17.92 19.10
N ALA A 331 3.33 -18.71 18.51
CA ALA A 331 3.06 -20.06 18.06
C ALA A 331 2.07 -20.72 19.03
N VAL A 332 0.87 -21.01 18.53
CA VAL A 332 -0.02 -21.93 19.21
C VAL A 332 0.78 -23.23 19.31
N GLU A 333 1.05 -23.64 20.55
CA GLU A 333 1.65 -24.91 20.89
C GLU A 333 0.89 -26.01 20.15
N LEU A 334 1.49 -26.53 19.06
CA LEU A 334 1.09 -27.81 18.52
C LEU A 334 1.61 -28.85 19.50
N GLY A 335 0.65 -29.49 20.16
CA GLY A 335 0.87 -30.53 21.15
C GLY A 335 1.75 -31.68 20.65
N GLU A 336 2.43 -32.25 21.64
CA GLU A 336 3.04 -33.58 21.76
C GLU A 336 3.01 -34.54 20.54
N GLY A 337 4.22 -35.07 20.23
CA GLY A 337 4.45 -36.32 19.49
C GLY A 337 4.75 -36.10 18.00
N VAL A 338 5.83 -36.59 17.38
CA VAL A 338 6.68 -37.76 17.64
C VAL A 338 8.07 -37.45 17.08
N VAL A 339 9.13 -37.67 17.86
CA VAL A 339 10.51 -37.70 17.35
C VAL A 339 10.72 -39.07 16.70
N VAL A 340 10.77 -39.12 15.37
CA VAL A 340 11.39 -40.25 14.67
C VAL A 340 12.86 -39.92 14.50
N ARG A 341 13.70 -40.55 15.33
CA ARG A 341 15.13 -40.74 15.06
C ARG A 341 15.24 -41.87 14.05
N GLU A 342 15.74 -41.60 12.86
CA GLU A 342 16.40 -42.63 12.05
C GLU A 342 17.90 -42.60 12.33
N GLY A 343 18.45 -43.81 12.46
CA GLY A 343 19.80 -44.11 12.94
C GLY A 343 20.83 -44.30 11.84
#